data_AF-A0A2M7EGS0-F1
#
_entry.id   AF-A0A2M7EGS0-F1
#
_cell.length_a   1.000
_cell.length_b   1.000
_cell.length_c   1.000
_cell.angle_alpha   90.00
_cell.angle_beta   90.00
_cell.angle_gamma   90.00
#
_symmetry.space_group_name_H-M   'P 1'
#
loop_
_entity.id
_entity.type
_entity.pdbx_description
1 polymer ?
#
loop_
_entity_poly.entity_id
_entity_poly.type
_entity_poly.pdbx_seq_one_letter_code
_entity_poly.pdbx_strand_id
1 'polypeptide(L)'
;MYHTDEYEISTYRELDVCSASIKKIKKSISAFEKKYNLTTEIFFKRHKKEAMLENKDFALWIEKCEWLKKWQERESRYIELLCIMKTSRDIT
;
A
#
# COMPACT_ATOMS: atom_id res chain seq x y z
N MET A 1 -32.07 -10.80 -4.58
CA MET A 1 -31.32 -9.54 -4.51
C MET A 1 -30.63 -9.47 -3.14
N TYR A 2 -29.55 -10.24 -2.93
CA TYR A 2 -28.82 -10.33 -1.65
C TYR A 2 -27.30 -10.35 -1.87
N HIS A 3 -26.83 -10.82 -3.02
CA HIS A 3 -25.39 -10.91 -3.30
C HIS A 3 -24.70 -9.55 -3.44
N THR A 4 -25.33 -8.55 -4.05
CA THR A 4 -24.67 -7.26 -4.32
C THR A 4 -24.24 -6.55 -3.04
N ASP A 5 -25.02 -6.67 -1.96
CA ASP A 5 -24.73 -6.02 -0.67
C ASP A 5 -23.62 -6.76 0.09
N GLU A 6 -23.59 -8.10 0.06
CA GLU A 6 -22.51 -8.89 0.65
C GLU A 6 -21.16 -8.64 -0.03
N TYR A 7 -21.14 -8.50 -1.35
CA TYR A 7 -19.93 -8.15 -2.11
C TYR A 7 -19.45 -6.72 -1.81
N GLU A 8 -20.37 -5.77 -1.69
CA GLU A 8 -20.05 -4.37 -1.34
C GLU A 8 -19.48 -4.29 0.09
N ILE A 9 -20.13 -4.93 1.07
CA ILE A 9 -19.67 -5.01 2.47
C ILE A 9 -18.28 -5.67 2.55
N SER A 10 -18.07 -6.77 1.84
CA SER A 10 -16.78 -7.47 1.82
C SER A 10 -15.68 -6.61 1.20
N THR A 11 -16.00 -5.86 0.15
CA THR A 11 -15.05 -4.95 -0.52
C THR A 11 -14.65 -3.79 0.39
N TYR A 12 -15.59 -3.19 1.15
CA TYR A 12 -15.25 -2.16 2.14
C TYR A 12 -14.37 -2.70 3.27
N ARG A 13 -14.62 -3.92 3.76
CA ARG A 13 -13.76 -4.56 4.77
C ARG A 13 -12.33 -4.76 4.26
N GLU A 14 -12.18 -5.20 3.01
CA GLU A 14 -10.86 -5.34 2.38
C GLU A 14 -10.15 -4.00 2.20
N LEU A 15 -10.89 -2.91 1.91
CA LEU A 15 -10.33 -1.56 1.89
C LEU A 15 -9.83 -1.12 3.26
N ASP A 16 -10.58 -1.38 4.33
CA ASP A 16 -10.14 -1.07 5.69
C ASP A 16 -8.84 -1.80 6.05
N VAL A 17 -8.72 -3.07 5.65
CA VAL A 17 -7.49 -3.87 5.81
C VAL A 17 -6.34 -3.27 5.02
N CYS A 18 -6.57 -2.85 3.77
CA CYS A 18 -5.56 -2.19 2.95
C CYS A 18 -5.09 -0.88 3.60
N SER A 19 -6.01 -0.01 3.99
CA SER A 19 -5.72 1.28 4.63
C SER A 19 -4.93 1.11 5.94
N ALA A 20 -5.35 0.18 6.80
CA ALA A 20 -4.64 -0.13 8.03
C ALA A 20 -3.21 -0.63 7.77
N SER A 21 -3.03 -1.48 6.75
CA SER A 21 -1.72 -2.01 6.35
C SER A 21 -0.81 -0.92 5.79
N ILE A 22 -1.33 -0.07 4.89
CA ILE A 22 -0.62 1.08 4.33
C ILE A 22 -0.14 2.02 5.45
N LYS A 23 -1.02 2.34 6.41
CA LYS A 23 -0.68 3.20 7.56
C LYS A 23 0.47 2.63 8.40
N LYS A 24 0.42 1.32 8.69
CA LYS A 24 1.49 0.63 9.44
C LYS A 24 2.82 0.66 8.68
N ILE A 25 2.80 0.37 7.37
CA ILE A 25 4.00 0.35 6.54
C ILE A 25 4.60 1.76 6.42
N LYS A 26 3.78 2.79 6.19
CA LYS A 26 4.23 4.20 6.16
C LYS A 26 4.90 4.61 7.48
N LYS A 27 4.35 4.19 8.63
CA LYS A 27 4.98 4.42 9.94
C LYS A 27 6.35 3.74 10.05
N SER A 28 6.48 2.52 9.55
CA SER A 28 7.77 1.80 9.50
C SER A 28 8.79 2.51 8.61
N ILE A 29 8.38 2.97 7.42
CA ILE A 29 9.24 3.74 6.51
C ILE A 29 9.71 5.03 7.17
N SER A 30 8.81 5.78 7.80
CA SER A 30 9.16 7.01 8.53
C SER A 30 10.15 6.76 9.68
N ALA A 31 10.10 5.59 10.33
CA ALA A 31 11.07 5.23 11.35
C ALA A 31 12.48 5.06 10.77
N PHE A 32 12.60 4.47 9.57
CA PHE A 32 13.89 4.41 8.87
C PHE A 32 14.36 5.79 8.43
N GLU A 33 13.47 6.62 7.88
CA GLU A 33 13.82 7.98 7.47
C GLU A 33 14.41 8.79 8.62
N LYS A 34 13.81 8.68 9.81
CA LYS A 34 14.32 9.31 11.03
C LYS A 34 15.62 8.70 11.51
N LYS A 35 15.76 7.36 11.49
CA LYS A 35 16.96 6.65 11.94
C LYS A 35 18.20 7.06 11.13
N TYR A 36 18.04 7.21 9.82
CA TYR A 36 19.14 7.54 8.92
C TYR A 36 19.23 9.02 8.55
N ASN A 37 18.28 9.84 9.00
CA ASN A 37 18.14 11.24 8.60
C ASN A 37 18.15 11.42 7.07
N LEU A 38 17.43 10.54 6.37
CA LEU A 38 17.34 10.50 4.91
C LEU A 38 15.88 10.29 4.52
N THR A 39 15.42 10.97 3.48
CA THR A 39 14.13 10.62 2.88
C THR A 39 14.27 9.36 2.05
N THR A 40 13.18 8.60 1.91
CA THR A 40 13.14 7.40 1.06
C THR A 40 13.59 7.71 -0.37
N GLU A 41 13.23 8.87 -0.92
CA GLU A 41 13.66 9.30 -2.25
C GLU A 41 15.18 9.49 -2.35
N ILE A 42 15.78 10.19 -1.37
CA ILE A 42 17.23 10.42 -1.34
C ILE A 42 17.97 9.10 -1.12
N PHE A 43 17.43 8.22 -0.26
CA PHE A 43 17.95 6.87 -0.06
C PHE A 43 18.04 6.10 -1.38
N PHE A 44 16.98 6.11 -2.19
CA PHE A 44 17.00 5.45 -3.50
C PHE A 44 17.95 6.08 -4.52
N LYS A 45 18.20 7.39 -4.44
CA LYS A 45 19.15 8.09 -5.33
C LYS A 45 20.60 7.88 -4.92
N ARG A 46 20.90 7.76 -3.64
CA ARG A 46 22.28 7.74 -3.11
C ARG A 46 22.92 6.36 -3.09
N HIS A 47 22.14 5.30 -2.90
CA HIS A 47 22.69 3.96 -2.76
C HIS A 47 22.47 3.14 -4.04
N LYS A 48 23.50 2.38 -4.45
CA LYS A 48 23.36 1.36 -5.49
C LYS A 48 22.61 0.16 -4.92
N LYS A 49 21.84 -0.52 -5.78
CA LYS A 49 20.97 -1.62 -5.37
C LYS A 49 21.75 -2.74 -4.65
N GLU A 50 22.98 -3.05 -5.07
CA GLU A 50 23.79 -4.07 -4.41
C GLU A 50 24.17 -3.66 -2.97
N ALA A 51 24.65 -2.42 -2.78
CA ALA A 51 25.06 -1.90 -1.47
C ALA A 51 23.88 -1.75 -0.49
N MET A 52 22.66 -1.59 -0.98
CA MET A 52 21.47 -1.56 -0.13
C MET A 52 21.10 -2.94 0.43
N LEU A 53 21.40 -4.02 -0.30
CA LEU A 53 21.02 -5.39 0.10
C LEU A 53 21.98 -5.98 1.13
N GLU A 54 23.21 -5.48 1.21
CA GLU A 54 24.20 -5.90 2.21
C GLU A 54 23.85 -5.40 3.62
N ASN A 55 23.17 -4.26 3.73
CA ASN A 55 22.69 -3.75 5.00
C ASN A 55 21.25 -4.24 5.27
N LYS A 56 21.08 -5.03 6.33
CA LYS A 56 19.78 -5.61 6.72
C LYS A 56 18.68 -4.57 6.90
N ASP A 57 19.00 -3.39 7.44
CA ASP A 57 18.01 -2.33 7.63
C ASP A 57 17.62 -1.68 6.30
N PHE A 58 18.56 -1.52 5.37
CA PHE A 58 18.29 -0.99 4.04
C PHE A 58 17.50 -1.99 3.19
N ALA A 59 17.83 -3.27 3.27
CA ALA A 59 17.05 -4.34 2.65
C ALA A 59 15.61 -4.34 3.18
N LEU A 60 15.41 -4.24 4.49
CA LEU A 60 14.08 -4.17 5.11
C LEU A 60 13.34 -2.89 4.69
N TRP A 61 14.03 -1.75 4.60
CA TRP A 61 13.43 -0.50 4.13
C TRP A 61 12.92 -0.63 2.69
N ILE A 62 13.75 -1.17 1.77
CA ILE A 62 13.34 -1.46 0.40
C ILE A 62 12.11 -2.36 0.38
N GLU A 63 12.14 -3.46 1.14
CA GLU A 63 11.03 -4.40 1.24
C GLU A 63 9.75 -3.67 1.67
N LYS A 64 9.80 -2.81 2.70
CA LYS A 64 8.64 -2.01 3.12
C LYS A 64 8.15 -1.07 2.04
N CYS A 65 9.03 -0.46 1.25
CA CYS A 65 8.63 0.37 0.11
C CYS A 65 7.94 -0.45 -0.99
N GLU A 66 8.40 -1.66 -1.28
CA GLU A 66 7.76 -2.55 -2.24
C GLU A 66 6.39 -3.04 -1.73
N TRP A 67 6.31 -3.42 -0.46
CA TRP A 67 5.04 -3.77 0.18
C TRP A 67 4.04 -2.61 0.16
N LEU A 68 4.51 -1.39 0.41
CA LEU A 68 3.66 -0.19 0.34
C LEU A 68 3.01 -0.07 -1.05
N LYS A 69 3.81 -0.20 -2.12
CA LYS A 69 3.29 -0.14 -3.50
C LYS A 69 2.25 -1.22 -3.75
N LYS A 70 2.53 -2.47 -3.39
CA LYS A 70 1.60 -3.60 -3.56
C LYS A 70 0.26 -3.38 -2.85
N TRP A 71 0.31 -2.85 -1.62
CA TRP A 71 -0.91 -2.56 -0.86
C TRP A 71 -1.69 -1.38 -1.44
N GLN A 72 -1.01 -0.35 -1.94
CA GLN A 72 -1.66 0.78 -2.63
C GLN A 72 -2.31 0.33 -3.95
N GLU A 73 -1.64 -0.50 -4.75
CA GLU A 73 -2.23 -1.09 -5.96
C GLU A 73 -3.46 -1.94 -5.63
N ARG A 74 -3.42 -2.70 -4.53
CA ARG A 74 -4.56 -3.49 -4.06
C ARG A 74 -5.73 -2.60 -3.62
N GLU A 75 -5.45 -1.53 -2.87
CA GLU A 75 -6.44 -0.52 -2.47
C GLU A 75 -7.10 0.12 -3.70
N SER A 76 -6.31 0.56 -4.69
CA SER A 76 -6.83 1.12 -5.95
C SER A 76 -7.77 0.16 -6.68
N ARG A 77 -7.43 -1.14 -6.77
CA ARG A 77 -8.32 -2.13 -7.40
C ARG A 77 -9.66 -2.25 -6.70
N TYR A 78 -9.69 -2.25 -5.36
CA TYR A 78 -10.95 -2.30 -4.63
C TYR A 78 -11.78 -1.02 -4.78
N ILE A 79 -11.13 0.15 -4.84
CA ILE A 79 -11.80 1.42 -5.13
C ILE A 79 -12.42 1.40 -6.54
N GLU A 80 -11.69 0.91 -7.55
CA GLU A 80 -12.18 0.77 -8.92
C GLU A 80 -13.40 -0.16 -8.99
N LEU A 81 -13.36 -1.32 -8.30
CA LEU A 81 -14.49 -2.24 -8.22
C LEU A 81 -15.73 -1.58 -7.63
N LEU A 82 -15.59 -0.84 -6.52
CA LEU A 82 -16.72 -0.11 -5.93
C LEU A 82 -17.27 0.97 -6.87
N CYS A 83 -16.39 1.66 -7.61
CA CYS A 83 -16.80 2.68 -8.58
C CYS A 83 -17.65 2.04 -9.70
N ILE A 84 -17.18 0.93 -10.27
CA ILE A 84 -17.91 0.18 -11.30
C ILE A 84 -19.27 -0.29 -10.78
N MET A 85 -19.31 -0.86 -9.58
CA MET A 85 -20.56 -1.35 -8.97
C MET A 85 -21.59 -0.23 -8.75
N LYS A 86 -21.15 0.98 -8.39
CA LYS A 86 -22.02 2.15 -8.24
C LYS A 86 -22.57 2.61 -9.58
N THR A 87 -21.70 2.77 -10.58
CA THR A 87 -22.10 3.19 -11.93
C THR A 87 -23.07 2.20 -12.59
N SER A 88 -22.90 0.89 -12.38
CA SER A 88 -23.86 -0.11 -12.90
C SER A 88 -25.23 -0.06 -12.21
N ARG A 89 -25.30 0.44 -10.97
CA ARG A 89 -26.54 0.59 -10.20
C ARG A 89 -27.36 1.81 -10.66
N ASP A 90 -26.71 2.84 -11.20
CA ASP A 90 -27.34 4.08 -11.67
C ASP A 90 -27.94 4.00 -13.09
N ILE A 91 -27.69 2.90 -13.81
CA ILE A 91 -28.14 2.68 -15.21
C ILE A 91 -29.35 1.70 -15.27
N THR A 92 -29.80 1.16 -14.13
CA THR A 92 -30.92 0.21 -14.03
C THR A 92 -32.05 0.80 -13.20
#